data_AF-A0A7X8KXF4-F1
#
_entry.id   AF-A0A7X8KXF4-F1
#
_cell.length_a   1.000
_cell.length_b   1.000
_cell.length_c   1.000
_cell.angle_alpha   90.00
_cell.angle_beta   90.00
_cell.angle_gamma   90.00
#
_symmetry.space_group_name_H-M   'P 1'
#
loop_
_entity.id
_entity.type
_entity.pdbx_description
1 polymer ?
#
loop_
_entity_poly.entity_id
_entity_poly.type
_entity_poly.pdbx_seq_one_letter_code
_entity_poly.pdbx_strand_id
1 'polypeptide(L)'
;MNEEQKIIELKKKINHYDFRQKEKEIKEQKRMQKLAAPIKKKRKFNVLNFLFLVFLVYFVYTAFNQYEMLLDLNAQIEEKENMKAEIEKKAMELKNDVEKLNEEEALMEIVEKIARDQYKMVKPNETIYIDKNKNDNKLIQGIGSEKDLINE
;
A
#
# COMPACT_ATOMS: atom_id res chain seq x y z
N MET A 1 -8.08 1.31 -101.62
CA MET A 1 -8.67 0.99 -100.30
C MET A 1 -10.05 0.41 -100.53
N ASN A 2 -10.25 -0.88 -100.24
CA ASN A 2 -11.54 -1.57 -100.39
C ASN A 2 -12.55 -1.00 -99.37
N GLU A 3 -13.83 -0.90 -99.72
CA GLU A 3 -14.87 -0.30 -98.86
C GLU A 3 -15.00 -1.03 -97.51
N GLU A 4 -14.83 -2.35 -97.55
CA GLU A 4 -14.83 -3.20 -96.35
C GLU A 4 -13.72 -2.80 -95.35
N GLN A 5 -12.55 -2.43 -95.85
CA GLN A 5 -11.42 -2.00 -95.00
C GLN A 5 -11.73 -0.67 -94.31
N LYS A 6 -12.39 0.27 -95.00
CA LYS A 6 -12.84 1.54 -94.41
C LYS A 6 -13.89 1.31 -93.32
N ILE A 7 -14.83 0.39 -93.54
CA ILE A 7 -15.86 0.03 -92.55
C ILE A 7 -15.23 -0.60 -91.31
N ILE A 8 -14.25 -1.49 -91.47
CA ILE A 8 -13.52 -2.11 -90.35
C ILE A 8 -12.73 -1.05 -89.56
N GLU A 9 -12.05 -0.13 -90.24
CA GLU A 9 -11.29 0.93 -89.59
C GLU A 9 -12.18 1.92 -88.84
N LEU A 10 -13.32 2.31 -89.42
CA LEU A 10 -14.33 3.15 -88.74
C LEU A 10 -14.91 2.44 -87.52
N LYS A 11 -15.27 1.16 -87.62
CA LYS A 11 -15.75 0.36 -86.47
C LYS A 11 -14.71 0.24 -85.36
N LYS A 12 -13.43 0.11 -85.72
CA LYS A 12 -12.30 0.07 -84.75
C LYS A 12 -12.09 1.43 -84.07
N LYS A 13 -12.18 2.53 -84.83
CA LYS A 13 -12.03 3.89 -84.33
C LYS A 13 -13.21 4.30 -83.42
N ILE A 14 -14.43 3.91 -83.77
CA ILE A 14 -15.63 4.10 -82.94
C ILE A 14 -15.49 3.33 -81.61
N ASN A 15 -15.16 2.04 -81.67
CA ASN A 15 -14.90 1.25 -80.46
C ASN A 15 -13.83 1.94 -79.59
N HIS A 16 -12.69 2.31 -80.16
CA HIS A 16 -11.60 2.91 -79.41
C HIS A 16 -11.94 4.30 -78.83
N TYR A 17 -12.76 5.08 -79.54
CA TYR A 17 -13.27 6.35 -79.05
C TYR A 17 -14.23 6.16 -77.88
N ASP A 18 -15.18 5.21 -78.00
CA ASP A 18 -16.16 4.90 -76.96
C ASP A 18 -15.49 4.35 -75.69
N PHE A 19 -14.45 3.52 -75.84
CA PHE A 19 -13.64 3.06 -74.70
C PHE A 19 -12.96 4.23 -74.00
N ARG A 20 -12.37 5.16 -74.76
CA ARG A 20 -11.68 6.34 -74.20
C ARG A 20 -12.67 7.28 -73.49
N GLN A 21 -13.89 7.40 -73.98
CA GLN A 21 -14.93 8.19 -73.31
C GLN A 21 -15.42 7.52 -72.02
N LYS A 22 -15.68 6.20 -72.05
CA LYS A 22 -16.02 5.44 -70.83
C LYS A 22 -14.93 5.54 -69.77
N GLU A 23 -13.65 5.50 -70.14
CA GLU A 23 -12.54 5.67 -69.21
C GLU A 23 -12.53 7.06 -68.55
N LYS A 24 -12.82 8.11 -69.34
CA LYS A 24 -12.94 9.48 -68.82
C LYS A 24 -14.12 9.62 -67.86
N GLU A 25 -15.28 9.10 -68.23
CA GLU A 25 -16.48 9.09 -67.40
C GLU A 25 -16.25 8.34 -66.08
N ILE A 26 -15.62 7.16 -66.12
CA ILE A 26 -15.26 6.40 -64.92
C ILE A 26 -14.29 7.19 -64.04
N LYS A 27 -13.32 7.89 -64.64
CA LYS A 27 -12.35 8.72 -63.92
C LYS A 27 -13.03 9.93 -63.27
N GLU A 28 -13.97 10.58 -63.96
CA GLU A 28 -14.77 11.67 -63.43
C GLU A 28 -15.72 11.21 -62.33
N GLN A 29 -16.42 10.09 -62.53
CA GLN A 29 -17.28 9.48 -61.50
C GLN A 29 -16.48 9.14 -60.24
N LYS A 30 -15.29 8.56 -60.37
CA LYS A 30 -14.39 8.30 -59.23
C LYS A 30 -13.92 9.58 -58.56
N ARG A 31 -13.67 10.66 -59.33
CA ARG A 31 -13.31 11.97 -58.77
C ARG A 31 -14.48 12.58 -58.01
N MET A 32 -15.68 12.54 -58.55
CA MET A 32 -16.90 13.02 -57.91
C MET A 32 -17.24 12.20 -56.65
N GLN A 33 -17.09 10.88 -56.69
CA GLN A 33 -17.26 10.02 -55.51
C GLN A 33 -16.22 10.32 -54.41
N LYS A 34 -14.96 10.62 -54.77
CA LYS A 34 -13.94 11.04 -53.79
C LYS A 34 -14.22 12.42 -53.19
N LEU A 35 -14.78 13.34 -53.96
CA LEU A 35 -15.17 14.68 -53.50
C LEU A 35 -16.44 14.64 -52.64
N ALA A 36 -17.38 13.74 -52.96
CA ALA A 36 -18.61 13.51 -52.21
C ALA A 36 -18.41 12.60 -50.99
N ALA A 37 -17.26 11.93 -50.88
CA ALA A 37 -16.94 11.11 -49.71
C ALA A 37 -16.90 12.01 -48.46
N PRO A 38 -17.64 11.68 -47.39
CA PRO A 38 -17.64 12.47 -46.18
C PRO A 38 -16.22 12.50 -45.61
N ILE A 39 -15.66 13.70 -45.44
CA ILE A 39 -14.39 13.91 -44.76
C ILE A 39 -14.54 13.31 -43.36
N LYS A 40 -13.89 12.17 -43.10
CA LYS A 40 -13.85 11.57 -41.77
C LYS A 40 -13.19 12.59 -40.83
N LYS A 41 -14.00 13.27 -40.01
CA LYS A 41 -13.48 14.12 -38.92
C LYS A 41 -12.64 13.20 -38.03
N LYS A 42 -11.32 13.41 -38.02
CA LYS A 42 -10.44 12.75 -37.05
C LYS A 42 -10.96 13.13 -35.67
N ARG A 43 -11.30 12.12 -34.85
CA ARG A 43 -11.71 12.31 -33.47
C ARG A 43 -10.55 13.03 -32.77
N LYS A 44 -10.75 14.31 -32.41
CA LYS A 44 -9.74 15.04 -31.66
C LYS A 44 -9.60 14.34 -30.32
N PHE A 45 -8.43 13.79 -30.04
CA PHE A 45 -8.16 13.18 -28.75
C PHE A 45 -8.15 14.31 -27.72
N ASN A 46 -9.05 14.25 -26.74
CA ASN A 46 -9.13 15.26 -25.69
C ASN A 46 -7.98 15.03 -24.71
N VAL A 47 -6.80 15.55 -25.05
CA VAL A 47 -5.57 15.44 -24.23
C VAL A 47 -5.82 15.89 -22.79
N LEU A 48 -6.69 16.89 -22.60
CA LEU A 48 -7.10 17.35 -21.27
C LEU A 48 -7.79 16.26 -20.44
N ASN A 49 -8.71 15.49 -21.04
CA ASN A 49 -9.37 14.39 -20.35
C ASN A 49 -8.39 13.26 -20.03
N PHE A 50 -7.43 13.01 -20.91
CA PHE A 50 -6.38 12.02 -20.66
C PHE A 50 -5.44 12.46 -19.52
N LEU A 51 -5.01 13.72 -19.51
CA LEU A 51 -4.21 14.28 -18.41
C LEU A 51 -4.97 14.24 -17.08
N PHE A 52 -6.27 14.57 -17.11
CA PHE A 52 -7.11 14.49 -15.92
C PHE A 52 -7.25 13.05 -15.40
N LEU A 53 -7.39 12.06 -16.31
CA LEU A 53 -7.41 10.65 -15.93
C LEU A 53 -6.10 10.22 -15.25
N VAL A 54 -4.95 10.58 -15.83
CA VAL A 54 -3.64 10.28 -15.26
C VAL A 54 -3.47 10.95 -13.90
N PHE A 55 -3.88 12.21 -13.77
CA PHE A 55 -3.87 12.93 -12.50
C PHE A 55 -4.74 12.24 -11.45
N LEU A 56 -5.93 11.78 -11.82
CA LEU A 56 -6.85 11.11 -10.90
C LEU A 56 -6.26 9.78 -10.40
N VAL A 57 -5.66 8.98 -11.29
CA VAL A 57 -4.97 7.75 -10.89
C VAL A 57 -3.80 8.04 -9.97
N TYR A 58 -2.98 9.04 -10.28
CA TYR A 58 -1.86 9.45 -9.42
C TYR A 58 -2.35 9.94 -8.05
N PHE A 59 -3.43 10.74 -8.02
CA PHE A 59 -4.02 11.26 -6.80
C PHE A 59 -4.54 10.13 -5.91
N VAL A 60 -5.27 9.18 -6.49
CA VAL A 60 -5.78 8.00 -5.76
C VAL A 60 -4.61 7.18 -5.20
N TYR A 61 -3.59 6.90 -6.00
CA TYR A 61 -2.40 6.18 -5.55
C TYR A 61 -1.70 6.89 -4.37
N THR A 62 -1.52 8.21 -4.49
CA THR A 62 -0.89 9.02 -3.45
C THR A 62 -1.73 9.05 -2.16
N ALA A 63 -3.05 9.21 -2.29
CA ALA A 63 -3.98 9.24 -1.16
C ALA A 63 -4.00 7.90 -0.41
N PHE A 64 -3.98 6.77 -1.11
CA PHE A 64 -3.89 5.45 -0.47
C PHE A 64 -2.59 5.29 0.34
N ASN A 65 -1.44 5.63 -0.25
CA ASN A 65 -0.16 5.55 0.46
C ASN A 65 -0.11 6.47 1.70
N GLN A 66 -0.67 7.69 1.58
CA GLN A 66 -0.75 8.62 2.70
C GLN A 66 -1.69 8.13 3.80
N TYR A 67 -2.79 7.47 3.42
CA TYR A 67 -3.75 6.91 4.37
C TYR A 67 -3.15 5.78 5.22
N GLU A 68 -2.43 4.84 4.60
CA GLU A 68 -1.73 3.78 5.34
C GLU A 68 -0.68 4.34 6.29
N MET A 69 0.13 5.30 5.82
CA MET A 69 1.13 5.98 6.65
C MET A 69 0.49 6.70 7.86
N LEU A 70 -0.65 7.36 7.67
CA LEU A 70 -1.38 8.03 8.75
C LEU A 70 -1.93 7.05 9.77
N LEU A 71 -2.46 5.90 9.33
CA LEU A 71 -2.94 4.87 10.25
C LEU A 71 -1.81 4.32 11.12
N ASP A 72 -0.66 4.00 10.52
CA ASP A 72 0.51 3.51 11.25
C ASP A 72 1.03 4.55 12.24
N LEU A 73 1.15 5.82 11.81
CA LEU A 73 1.55 6.92 12.69
C LEU A 73 0.60 7.10 13.88
N ASN A 74 -0.72 7.04 13.64
CA ASN A 74 -1.70 7.18 14.72
C ASN A 74 -1.62 6.01 15.71
N ALA A 75 -1.42 4.77 15.22
CA ALA A 75 -1.24 3.61 16.09
C ALA A 75 0.03 3.75 16.95
N GLN A 76 1.14 4.21 16.37
CA GLN A 76 2.37 4.48 17.12
C GLN A 76 2.22 5.61 18.14
N ILE A 77 1.42 6.64 17.84
CA ILE A 77 1.13 7.72 18.78
C ILE A 77 0.33 7.17 19.96
N GLU A 78 -0.74 6.42 19.70
CA GLU A 78 -1.58 5.82 20.74
C GLU A 78 -0.77 4.86 21.64
N GLU A 79 0.10 4.03 21.05
CA GLU A 79 1.00 3.17 21.82
C GLU A 79 1.93 3.97 22.72
N LYS A 80 2.55 5.04 22.20
CA LYS A 80 3.45 5.91 22.98
C LYS A 80 2.71 6.67 24.07
N GLU A 81 1.48 7.11 23.83
CA GLU A 81 0.65 7.75 24.84
C GLU A 81 0.30 6.79 25.96
N ASN A 82 -0.06 5.55 25.63
CA ASN A 82 -0.31 4.50 26.63
C ASN A 82 0.94 4.18 27.45
N MET A 83 2.11 4.03 26.80
CA MET A 83 3.39 3.83 27.50
C MET A 83 3.72 5.01 28.41
N LYS A 84 3.50 6.24 27.93
CA LYS A 84 3.72 7.46 28.72
C LYS A 84 2.80 7.48 29.95
N ALA A 85 1.53 7.17 29.80
CA ALA A 85 0.58 7.11 30.91
C ALA A 85 0.97 6.04 31.94
N GLU A 86 1.43 4.86 31.49
CA GLU A 86 1.92 3.81 32.38
C GLU A 86 3.18 4.24 33.16
N ILE A 87 4.12 4.90 32.47
CA ILE A 87 5.35 5.44 33.08
C ILE A 87 5.01 6.54 34.07
N GLU A 88 4.10 7.46 33.73
CA GLU A 88 3.68 8.54 34.63
C GLU A 88 3.00 7.98 35.88
N LYS A 89 2.16 6.95 35.74
CA LYS A 89 1.57 6.25 36.88
C LYS A 89 2.64 5.62 37.78
N LYS A 90 3.59 4.88 37.20
CA LYS A 90 4.71 4.28 37.95
C LYS A 90 5.55 5.36 38.64
N ALA A 91 5.83 6.46 37.95
CA ALA A 91 6.60 7.57 38.52
C ALA A 91 5.86 8.24 39.69
N MET A 92 4.53 8.37 39.61
CA MET A 92 3.70 8.88 40.70
C MET A 92 3.66 7.91 41.90
N GLU A 93 3.51 6.60 41.65
CA GLU A 93 3.60 5.58 42.69
C GLU A 93 4.96 5.63 43.40
N LEU A 94 6.07 5.68 42.64
CA LEU A 94 7.42 5.81 43.21
C LEU A 94 7.58 7.11 44.01
N LYS A 95 7.03 8.23 43.55
CA LYS A 95 7.08 9.50 44.29
C LYS A 95 6.34 9.40 45.62
N ASN A 96 5.13 8.82 45.60
CA ASN A 96 4.37 8.59 46.82
C ASN A 96 5.11 7.66 47.79
N ASP A 97 5.73 6.59 47.27
CA ASP A 97 6.53 5.68 48.09
C ASP A 97 7.71 6.43 48.73
N VAL A 98 8.40 7.30 47.98
CA VAL A 98 9.50 8.14 48.50
C VAL A 98 9.03 9.13 49.56
N GLU A 99 7.89 9.78 49.38
CA GLU A 99 7.34 10.72 50.37
C GLU A 99 7.00 10.01 51.70
N LYS A 100 6.49 8.78 51.60
CA LYS A 100 6.17 7.93 52.76
C LYS A 100 7.38 7.34 53.47
N LEU A 101 8.59 7.38 52.89
CA LEU A 101 9.81 6.90 53.56
C LEU A 101 10.11 7.64 54.88
N ASN A 102 9.51 8.80 55.10
CA ASN A 102 9.62 9.54 56.36
C ASN A 102 8.81 8.89 57.50
N GLU A 103 7.88 7.98 57.19
CA GLU A 103 7.09 7.22 58.15
C GLU A 103 7.71 5.83 58.35
N GLU A 104 7.99 5.46 59.60
CA GLU A 104 8.75 4.24 59.93
C GLU A 104 8.03 2.94 59.52
N GLU A 105 6.69 2.90 59.64
CA GLU A 105 5.88 1.76 59.18
C GLU A 105 5.89 1.62 57.64
N ALA A 106 5.75 2.73 56.92
CA ALA A 106 5.73 2.72 55.47
C ALA A 106 7.11 2.38 54.86
N LEU A 107 8.20 2.81 55.51
CA LEU A 107 9.55 2.39 55.16
C LEU A 107 9.72 0.87 55.25
N MET A 108 9.21 0.25 56.33
CA MET A 108 9.31 -1.20 56.52
C MET A 108 8.55 -1.97 55.44
N GLU A 109 7.36 -1.51 55.05
CA GLU A 109 6.55 -2.09 53.97
C GLU A 109 7.27 -1.99 52.61
N ILE A 110 7.85 -0.84 52.29
CA ILE A 110 8.59 -0.62 51.03
C ILE A 110 9.83 -1.52 50.98
N VAL A 111 10.59 -1.62 52.07
CA VAL A 111 11.77 -2.48 52.15
C VAL A 111 11.39 -3.95 52.00
N GLU A 112 10.31 -4.40 52.65
CA GLU A 112 9.80 -5.76 52.49
C GLU A 112 9.40 -6.05 51.04
N LYS A 113 8.69 -5.12 50.39
CA LYS A 113 8.29 -5.23 48.98
C LYS A 113 9.51 -5.36 48.06
N ILE A 114 10.52 -4.51 48.22
CA ILE A 114 11.77 -4.58 47.44
C ILE A 114 12.52 -5.89 47.70
N ALA A 115 12.62 -6.31 48.97
CA ALA A 115 13.32 -7.54 49.36
C ALA A 115 12.65 -8.78 48.75
N ARG A 116 11.32 -8.85 48.75
CA ARG A 116 10.57 -9.95 48.13
C ARG A 116 10.59 -9.88 46.60
N ASP A 117 10.43 -8.71 46.00
CA ASP A 117 10.29 -8.56 44.55
C ASP A 117 11.62 -8.61 43.81
N GLN A 118 12.66 -7.92 44.29
CA GLN A 118 13.95 -7.85 43.63
C GLN A 118 14.94 -8.90 44.12
N TYR A 119 15.00 -9.12 45.44
CA TYR A 119 16.01 -9.99 46.06
C TYR A 119 15.51 -11.39 46.40
N LYS A 120 14.19 -11.65 46.22
CA LYS A 120 13.55 -12.93 46.55
C LYS A 120 13.84 -13.39 47.98
N MET A 121 13.99 -12.42 48.89
CA MET A 121 14.17 -12.67 50.31
C MET A 121 12.82 -12.96 50.95
N VAL A 122 12.85 -13.78 52.00
CA VAL A 122 11.69 -14.12 52.82
C VAL A 122 12.03 -13.97 54.29
N LYS A 123 11.00 -13.82 55.13
CA LYS A 123 11.21 -13.72 56.58
C LYS A 123 11.73 -15.05 57.12
N PRO A 124 12.42 -15.03 58.27
CA PRO A 124 12.76 -16.26 58.97
C PRO A 124 11.52 -17.15 59.14
N ASN A 125 11.64 -18.44 58.81
CA ASN A 125 10.57 -19.45 58.84
C ASN A 125 9.52 -19.40 57.70
N GLU A 126 9.69 -18.55 56.69
CA GLU A 126 8.92 -18.63 55.44
C GLU A 126 9.67 -19.46 54.39
N THR A 127 8.96 -20.22 53.55
CA THR A 127 9.55 -21.03 52.46
C THR A 127 8.96 -20.59 51.12
N ILE A 128 9.82 -20.30 50.14
CA ILE A 128 9.39 -19.98 48.77
C ILE A 128 9.17 -21.28 48.01
N TYR A 129 7.97 -21.46 47.44
CA TYR A 129 7.69 -22.56 46.52
C TYR A 129 7.87 -22.09 45.07
N ILE A 130 8.71 -22.79 44.30
CA ILE A 130 8.94 -22.52 42.88
C ILE A 130 8.50 -23.74 42.08
N ASP A 131 7.57 -23.54 41.15
CA ASP A 131 7.12 -24.58 40.23
C ASP A 131 8.15 -24.78 39.11
N LYS A 132 8.78 -25.95 39.04
CA LYS A 132 9.78 -26.26 38.02
C LYS A 132 9.19 -26.43 36.60
N ASN A 133 7.89 -26.67 36.47
CA ASN A 133 7.24 -26.94 35.19
C ASN A 133 6.72 -25.68 34.48
N LYS A 134 6.88 -24.50 35.10
CA LYS A 134 6.53 -23.21 34.51
C LYS A 134 7.78 -22.54 33.96
N ASN A 135 7.89 -22.56 32.63
CA ASN A 135 9.05 -22.04 31.88
C ASN A 135 9.20 -20.51 31.94
N ASP A 136 8.19 -19.81 32.46
CA ASP A 136 8.12 -18.35 32.52
C ASP A 136 8.63 -17.80 33.86
N ASN A 137 9.16 -18.68 34.72
CA ASN A 137 9.55 -18.35 36.09
C ASN A 137 10.89 -17.60 36.13
N LYS A 138 10.82 -16.27 36.10
CA LYS A 138 11.95 -15.35 36.35
C LYS A 138 12.65 -15.55 37.71
N LEU A 139 12.09 -16.39 38.59
CA LEU A 139 12.64 -16.75 39.91
C LEU A 139 13.84 -17.72 39.85
N ILE A 140 14.00 -18.47 38.75
CA ILE A 140 14.99 -19.54 38.63
C ILE A 140 16.31 -19.03 38.02
N GLN A 141 16.31 -17.84 37.40
CA GLN A 141 17.53 -17.23 36.87
C GLN A 141 18.41 -16.73 38.02
N GLY A 142 19.34 -17.59 38.48
CA GLY A 142 20.33 -17.27 39.51
C GLY A 142 20.11 -17.92 40.89
N ILE A 143 19.08 -18.77 41.06
CA ILE A 143 18.84 -19.52 42.30
C ILE A 143 18.99 -21.03 42.00
N GLY A 144 20.08 -21.64 42.44
CA GLY A 144 20.38 -23.08 42.25
C GLY A 144 21.72 -23.34 41.54
N SER A 145 22.27 -24.56 41.68
CA SER A 145 23.43 -24.98 40.90
C SER A 145 22.98 -25.27 39.46
N GLU A 146 23.78 -24.90 38.47
CA GLU A 146 23.49 -25.11 37.03
C GLU A 146 23.14 -26.58 36.68
N LYS A 147 23.56 -27.52 37.54
CA LYS A 147 23.27 -28.95 37.47
C LYS A 147 21.80 -29.33 37.74
N ASP A 148 21.03 -28.47 38.42
CA ASP A 148 19.62 -28.72 38.77
C ASP A 148 18.64 -28.28 37.66
N LEU A 149 19.14 -27.65 36.59
CA LEU A 149 18.39 -27.19 35.43
C LEU A 149 18.31 -28.24 34.31
N ILE A 150 19.07 -29.32 34.43
CA ILE A 150 19.08 -30.43 33.48
C ILE A 150 18.14 -31.50 34.03
N ASN A 151 16.93 -31.57 33.46
CA ASN A 151 16.00 -32.67 33.72
C ASN A 151 16.57 -33.95 33.06
N GLU A 152 17.10 -34.87 33.87
CA GLU A 152 17.13 -36.31 33.51
C GLU A 152 15.73 -36.92 33.70
#